data_AF-A0A2N5IB70-F1
#
_entry.id   AF-A0A2N5IB70-F1
#
_cell.length_a   1.000
_cell.length_b   1.000
_cell.length_c   1.000
_cell.angle_alpha   90.00
_cell.angle_beta   90.00
_cell.angle_gamma   90.00
#
_symmetry.space_group_name_H-M   'P 1'
#
loop_
_entity.id
_entity.type
_entity.pdbx_description
1 polymer ?
#
loop_
_entity_poly.entity_id
_entity_poly.type
_entity_poly.pdbx_seq_one_letter_code
_entity_poly.pdbx_strand_id
1 'polypeptide(L)'
;MSVILQYSLWIDSVLLVIEVVVSYFLYRLFNQYFYTDKFKLIGVGISFHAVSLLLNIISYFFFTSISLNPIISTLDSLGMGFLLFGFYFMIKRLLHFSHIDHLTQTFTKRYIDRLFIEEKNSSGKRDKHFSIIFIDINHFKQVNNQLGHEGANEVLQEIAKTLQKSVRVGDKVGRYGGDEFIILLHHATEIDAELVLNRCRQSILKNDYLQLHNIDVSGGVATYPYDGKTIESLYKTADKRMYEHKKETKGNAI
;
A
#
# COMPACT_ATOMS: atom_id res chain seq x y z
N MET A 1 33.33 -53.51 -8.77
CA MET A 1 33.33 -52.14 -9.33
C MET A 1 32.15 -51.90 -10.28
N SER A 2 31.81 -52.84 -11.17
CA SER A 2 30.68 -52.72 -12.12
C SER A 2 29.29 -52.60 -11.48
N VAL A 3 29.00 -53.35 -10.42
CA VAL A 3 27.68 -53.34 -9.77
C VAL A 3 27.40 -52.00 -9.09
N ILE A 4 28.39 -51.41 -8.42
CA ILE A 4 28.25 -50.10 -7.76
C ILE A 4 27.99 -48.98 -8.78
N LEU A 5 28.70 -49.02 -9.92
CA LEU A 5 28.46 -48.11 -11.06
C LEU A 5 27.06 -48.29 -11.66
N GLN A 6 26.57 -49.52 -11.72
CA GLN A 6 25.23 -49.80 -12.26
C GLN A 6 24.11 -49.33 -11.32
N TYR A 7 24.31 -49.45 -10.01
CA TYR A 7 23.38 -48.90 -9.01
C TYR A 7 23.39 -47.37 -8.98
N SER A 8 24.55 -46.72 -9.13
CA SER A 8 24.60 -45.25 -9.19
C SER A 8 23.88 -44.71 -10.43
N LEU A 9 24.12 -45.31 -11.60
CA LEU A 9 23.45 -44.95 -12.85
C LEU A 9 21.91 -45.12 -12.76
N TRP A 10 21.44 -46.15 -12.05
CA TRP A 10 20.01 -46.36 -11.83
C TRP A 10 19.40 -45.29 -10.92
N ILE A 11 20.06 -44.98 -9.80
CA ILE A 11 19.60 -43.93 -8.87
C ILE A 11 19.56 -42.55 -9.57
N ASP A 12 20.60 -42.22 -10.33
CA ASP A 12 20.69 -40.94 -11.04
C ASP A 12 19.61 -40.82 -12.13
N SER A 13 19.28 -41.93 -12.80
CA SER A 13 18.18 -41.98 -13.78
C SER A 13 16.80 -41.80 -13.12
N VAL A 14 16.61 -42.30 -11.90
CA VAL A 14 15.36 -42.12 -11.14
C VAL A 14 15.22 -40.67 -10.65
N LEU A 15 16.29 -40.09 -10.12
CA LEU A 15 16.31 -38.69 -9.67
C LEU A 15 15.99 -37.73 -10.81
N LEU A 16 16.53 -38.00 -12.00
CA LEU A 16 16.24 -37.24 -13.20
C LEU A 16 14.75 -37.20 -13.56
N VAL A 17 14.10 -38.36 -13.59
CA VAL A 17 12.69 -38.47 -13.95
C VAL A 17 11.85 -37.70 -12.94
N ILE A 18 12.21 -37.78 -11.65
CA ILE A 18 11.57 -37.00 -10.59
C ILE A 18 11.75 -35.51 -10.86
N GLU A 19 12.96 -35.04 -11.17
CA GLU A 19 13.22 -33.62 -11.45
C GLU A 19 12.47 -33.09 -12.67
N VAL A 20 12.39 -33.83 -13.77
CA VAL A 20 11.65 -33.41 -14.97
C VAL A 20 10.15 -33.35 -14.68
N VAL A 21 9.60 -34.34 -13.98
CA VAL A 21 8.18 -34.38 -13.60
C VAL A 21 7.85 -33.24 -12.64
N VAL A 22 8.67 -33.01 -11.62
CA VAL A 22 8.54 -31.89 -10.68
C VAL A 22 8.63 -30.56 -11.43
N SER A 23 9.62 -30.39 -12.31
CA SER A 23 9.80 -29.15 -13.08
C SER A 23 8.61 -28.87 -14.01
N TYR A 24 8.09 -29.88 -14.71
CA TYR A 24 6.89 -29.76 -15.54
C TYR A 24 5.66 -29.38 -14.71
N PHE A 25 5.48 -30.03 -13.55
CA PHE A 25 4.37 -29.75 -12.65
C PHE A 25 4.46 -28.32 -12.09
N LEU A 26 5.65 -27.87 -11.66
CA LEU A 26 5.89 -26.52 -11.18
C LEU A 26 5.63 -25.48 -12.28
N TYR A 27 6.04 -25.74 -13.52
CA TYR A 27 5.73 -24.87 -14.67
C TYR A 27 4.21 -24.76 -14.92
N ARG A 28 3.50 -25.89 -14.91
CA ARG A 28 2.03 -25.92 -15.09
C ARG A 28 1.32 -25.18 -13.96
N LEU A 29 1.73 -25.41 -12.72
CA LEU A 29 1.19 -24.75 -11.53
C LEU A 29 1.48 -23.24 -11.58
N PHE A 30 2.70 -22.85 -12.00
CA PHE A 30 3.05 -21.45 -12.19
C PHE A 30 2.18 -20.78 -13.28
N ASN A 31 2.04 -21.41 -14.45
CA ASN A 31 1.21 -20.86 -15.54
C ASN A 31 -0.29 -20.82 -15.20
N GLN A 32 -0.80 -21.81 -14.46
CA GLN A 32 -2.21 -21.85 -14.10
C GLN A 32 -2.59 -20.76 -13.08
N TYR A 33 -1.70 -20.45 -12.13
CA TYR A 33 -2.01 -19.54 -11.03
C TYR A 33 -1.39 -18.14 -11.16
N PHE A 34 -0.28 -17.99 -11.90
CA PHE A 34 0.54 -16.78 -11.90
C PHE A 34 0.74 -16.13 -13.28
N TYR A 35 0.16 -16.68 -14.36
CA TYR A 35 0.29 -16.09 -15.71
C TYR A 35 -0.58 -14.84 -15.90
N THR A 36 -0.26 -13.80 -15.13
CA THR A 36 -0.72 -12.44 -15.36
C THR A 36 0.50 -11.57 -15.66
N ASP A 37 0.31 -10.42 -16.31
CA ASP A 37 1.39 -9.44 -16.56
C ASP A 37 2.23 -9.11 -15.31
N LYS A 38 1.66 -9.36 -14.13
CA LYS A 38 2.21 -9.05 -12.81
C LYS A 38 3.38 -9.97 -12.39
N PHE A 39 3.49 -11.20 -12.90
CA PHE A 39 4.51 -12.17 -12.48
C PHE A 39 5.47 -12.59 -13.59
N LYS A 40 5.45 -11.90 -14.74
CA LYS A 40 6.28 -12.22 -15.91
C LYS A 40 7.77 -12.35 -15.59
N LEU A 41 8.32 -11.46 -14.76
CA LEU A 41 9.74 -11.49 -14.39
C LEU A 41 10.11 -12.71 -13.55
N ILE A 42 9.23 -13.14 -12.64
CA ILE A 42 9.42 -14.36 -11.85
C ILE A 42 9.37 -15.59 -12.78
N GLY A 43 8.43 -15.61 -13.74
CA GLY A 43 8.35 -16.67 -14.74
C GLY A 43 9.58 -16.77 -15.64
N VAL A 44 10.16 -15.63 -16.03
CA VAL A 44 11.43 -15.59 -16.77
C VAL A 44 12.56 -16.21 -15.94
N GLY A 45 12.67 -15.83 -14.65
CA GLY A 45 13.68 -16.40 -13.75
C GLY A 45 13.57 -17.92 -13.60
N ILE A 46 12.34 -18.44 -13.42
CA ILE A 46 12.08 -19.89 -13.37
C ILE A 46 12.49 -20.59 -14.67
N SER A 47 12.26 -19.94 -15.82
CA SER A 47 12.61 -20.51 -17.13
C SER A 47 14.13 -20.67 -17.31
N PHE A 48 14.93 -19.73 -16.81
CA PHE A 48 16.39 -19.84 -16.82
C PHE A 48 16.88 -21.05 -16.01
N HIS A 49 16.33 -21.27 -14.82
CA HIS A 49 16.67 -22.43 -13.99
C HIS A 49 16.20 -23.75 -14.61
N ALA A 50 15.04 -23.76 -15.28
CA ALA A 50 14.58 -24.96 -16.01
C ALA A 50 15.51 -25.33 -17.17
N VAL A 51 16.03 -24.33 -17.91
CA VAL A 51 17.04 -24.57 -18.97
C VAL A 51 18.38 -25.01 -18.37
N SER A 52 18.82 -24.40 -17.27
CA SER A 52 20.02 -24.81 -16.53
C SER A 52 19.93 -26.28 -16.10
N LEU A 53 18.79 -26.69 -15.56
CA LEU A 53 18.52 -28.07 -15.17
C LEU A 53 18.62 -29.02 -16.37
N LEU A 54 17.97 -28.70 -17.50
CA LEU A 54 18.06 -29.51 -18.71
C LEU A 54 19.49 -29.66 -19.24
N LEU A 55 20.32 -28.61 -19.15
CA LEU A 55 21.72 -28.69 -19.54
C LEU A 55 22.56 -29.54 -18.59
N ASN A 56 22.30 -29.49 -17.27
CA ASN A 56 22.92 -30.40 -16.31
C ASN A 56 22.64 -31.86 -16.65
N ILE A 57 21.37 -32.16 -16.98
CA ILE A 57 20.91 -33.48 -17.39
C ILE A 57 21.67 -33.95 -18.64
N ILE A 58 21.70 -33.12 -19.70
CA ILE A 58 22.40 -33.45 -20.95
C ILE A 58 23.89 -33.66 -20.69
N SER A 59 24.52 -32.79 -19.89
CA SER A 59 25.94 -32.92 -19.53
C SER A 59 26.24 -34.25 -18.86
N TYR A 60 25.34 -34.72 -17.99
CA TYR A 60 25.48 -35.99 -17.28
C TYR A 60 25.38 -37.21 -18.22
N PHE A 61 24.37 -37.26 -19.10
CA PHE A 61 24.15 -38.44 -19.96
C PHE A 61 25.13 -38.56 -21.13
N PHE A 62 25.58 -37.43 -21.68
CA PHE A 62 26.37 -37.44 -22.91
C PHE A 62 27.88 -37.32 -22.69
N PHE A 63 28.35 -37.34 -21.43
CA PHE A 63 29.76 -37.26 -21.04
C PHE A 63 30.54 -36.29 -21.94
N THR A 64 30.01 -35.08 -22.09
CA THR A 64 30.50 -34.13 -23.09
C THR A 64 31.96 -33.80 -22.79
N SER A 65 32.83 -33.86 -23.79
CA SER A 65 34.24 -33.45 -23.66
C SER A 65 34.39 -31.95 -23.38
N ILE A 66 33.32 -31.18 -23.55
CA ILE A 66 33.21 -29.75 -23.26
C ILE A 66 32.47 -29.58 -21.93
N SER A 67 33.03 -28.76 -21.04
CA SER A 67 32.39 -28.40 -19.77
C SER A 67 31.27 -27.37 -19.98
N LEU A 68 30.04 -27.73 -19.57
CA LEU A 68 28.88 -26.82 -19.62
C LEU A 68 28.72 -25.98 -18.34
N ASN A 69 29.54 -26.21 -17.31
CA ASN A 69 29.43 -25.56 -16.01
C ASN A 69 29.41 -24.01 -16.06
N PRO A 70 30.23 -23.33 -16.89
CA PRO A 70 30.17 -21.87 -16.98
C PRO A 70 28.85 -21.33 -17.56
N ILE A 71 28.24 -22.09 -18.47
CA ILE A 71 26.95 -21.73 -19.09
C ILE A 71 25.84 -21.94 -18.06
N ILE A 72 25.85 -23.09 -17.38
CA ILE A 72 24.91 -23.45 -16.31
C ILE A 72 24.95 -22.39 -15.20
N SER A 73 26.14 -22.04 -14.69
CA SER A 73 26.27 -21.03 -13.62
C SER A 73 25.82 -19.63 -14.05
N THR A 74 26.03 -19.27 -15.32
CA THR A 74 25.54 -18.01 -15.89
C THR A 74 24.01 -18.00 -15.98
N LEU A 75 23.39 -19.09 -16.43
CA LEU A 75 21.93 -19.23 -16.50
C LEU A 75 21.30 -19.17 -15.09
N ASP A 76 21.89 -19.83 -14.11
CA ASP A 76 21.40 -19.78 -12.73
C ASP A 76 21.56 -18.39 -12.11
N SER A 77 22.67 -17.70 -12.38
CA SER A 77 22.89 -16.33 -11.91
C SER A 77 21.88 -15.35 -12.52
N LEU A 78 21.60 -15.49 -13.82
CA LEU A 78 20.56 -14.70 -14.50
C LEU A 78 19.16 -15.02 -13.97
N GLY A 79 18.85 -16.32 -13.81
CA GLY A 79 17.59 -16.78 -13.24
C GLY A 79 17.32 -16.18 -11.86
N MET A 80 18.33 -16.24 -10.98
CA MET A 80 18.26 -15.64 -9.64
C MET A 80 18.10 -14.11 -9.70
N GLY A 81 18.80 -13.44 -10.62
CA GLY A 81 18.65 -12.00 -10.84
C GLY A 81 17.20 -11.61 -11.21
N PHE A 82 16.58 -12.33 -12.14
CA PHE A 82 15.18 -12.09 -12.53
C PHE A 82 14.19 -12.40 -11.42
N LEU A 83 14.43 -13.46 -10.62
CA LEU A 83 13.63 -13.77 -9.44
C LEU A 83 13.69 -12.63 -8.42
N LEU A 84 14.88 -12.21 -8.01
CA LEU A 84 15.07 -11.12 -7.05
C LEU A 84 14.43 -9.82 -7.52
N PHE A 85 14.61 -9.48 -8.80
CA PHE A 85 14.01 -8.27 -9.38
C PHE A 85 12.48 -8.37 -9.46
N GLY A 86 11.94 -9.55 -9.81
CA GLY A 86 10.52 -9.83 -9.80
C GLY A 86 9.89 -9.72 -8.41
N PHE A 87 10.53 -10.31 -7.38
CA PHE A 87 10.12 -10.18 -5.99
C PHE A 87 10.18 -8.74 -5.50
N TYR A 88 11.26 -8.02 -5.80
CA TYR A 88 11.40 -6.59 -5.47
C TYR A 88 10.23 -5.77 -6.04
N PHE A 89 9.91 -5.96 -7.33
CA PHE A 89 8.80 -5.22 -7.94
C PHE A 89 7.44 -5.61 -7.36
N MET A 90 7.24 -6.88 -7.02
CA MET A 90 6.03 -7.34 -6.35
C MET A 90 5.88 -6.73 -4.95
N ILE A 91 6.94 -6.72 -4.14
CA ILE A 91 6.96 -6.08 -2.82
C ILE A 91 6.67 -4.58 -2.96
N LYS A 92 7.33 -3.92 -3.91
CA LYS A 92 7.10 -2.49 -4.19
C LYS A 92 5.64 -2.22 -4.56
N ARG A 93 5.00 -3.11 -5.32
CA ARG A 93 3.57 -3.01 -5.63
C ARG A 93 2.69 -3.25 -4.41
N LEU A 94 2.98 -4.26 -3.59
CA LEU A 94 2.23 -4.50 -2.35
C LEU A 94 2.28 -3.29 -1.43
N LEU A 95 3.47 -2.71 -1.25
CA LEU A 95 3.65 -1.45 -0.52
C LEU A 95 2.89 -0.30 -1.20
N HIS A 96 2.90 -0.23 -2.53
CA HIS A 96 2.15 0.77 -3.28
C HIS A 96 0.62 0.62 -3.14
N PHE A 97 0.14 -0.61 -2.90
CA PHE A 97 -1.27 -0.94 -2.64
C PHE A 97 -1.61 -0.96 -1.15
N SER A 98 -0.70 -0.55 -0.24
CA SER A 98 -1.09 -0.41 1.16
C SER A 98 -2.18 0.65 1.27
N HIS A 99 -3.40 0.20 1.50
CA HIS A 99 -4.54 1.08 1.71
C HIS A 99 -4.50 1.72 3.09
N ILE A 100 -3.71 1.18 4.02
CA ILE A 100 -3.67 1.58 5.43
C ILE A 100 -2.33 2.24 5.75
N ASP A 101 -2.39 3.35 6.50
CA ASP A 101 -1.25 3.99 7.13
C ASP A 101 -0.81 3.18 8.36
N HIS A 102 0.44 2.73 8.36
CA HIS A 102 0.98 1.82 9.38
C HIS A 102 0.97 2.43 10.80
N LEU A 103 1.16 3.75 10.93
CA LEU A 103 1.18 4.40 12.23
C LEU A 103 -0.23 4.56 12.80
N THR A 104 -1.14 5.13 12.01
CA THR A 104 -2.45 5.57 12.49
C THR A 104 -3.57 4.56 12.26
N GLN A 105 -3.32 3.50 11.47
CA GLN A 105 -4.34 2.53 11.05
C GLN A 105 -5.55 3.15 10.33
N THR A 106 -5.36 4.36 9.79
CA THR A 106 -6.32 5.04 8.89
C THR A 106 -6.00 4.71 7.45
N PHE A 107 -6.84 5.13 6.50
CA PHE A 107 -6.52 4.95 5.09
C PHE A 107 -5.36 5.86 4.64
N THR A 108 -4.59 5.45 3.64
CA THR A 108 -3.62 6.33 3.00
C THR A 108 -4.33 7.34 2.10
N LYS A 109 -3.74 8.53 1.90
CA LYS A 109 -4.16 9.50 0.88
C LYS A 109 -4.51 8.83 -0.45
N ARG A 110 -3.61 7.96 -0.93
CA ARG A 110 -3.78 7.26 -2.22
C ARG A 110 -5.06 6.44 -2.27
N TYR A 111 -5.43 5.79 -1.16
CA TYR A 111 -6.66 5.01 -1.11
C TYR A 111 -7.90 5.89 -1.08
N ILE A 112 -7.87 7.01 -0.35
CA ILE A 112 -8.93 8.03 -0.40
C ILE A 112 -9.10 8.57 -1.84
N ASP A 113 -7.99 8.88 -2.52
CA ASP A 113 -8.02 9.36 -3.91
C ASP A 113 -8.70 8.35 -4.84
N ARG A 114 -8.36 7.07 -4.66
CA ARG A 114 -8.97 5.98 -5.42
C ARG A 114 -10.47 5.86 -5.17
N LEU A 115 -10.89 5.90 -3.91
CA LEU A 115 -12.31 5.81 -3.53
C LEU A 115 -13.12 6.97 -4.14
N PHE A 116 -12.58 8.18 -4.13
CA PHE A 116 -13.20 9.32 -4.78
C PHE A 116 -13.41 9.09 -6.29
N ILE A 117 -12.40 8.56 -6.98
CA ILE A 117 -12.49 8.28 -8.43
C ILE A 117 -13.53 7.19 -8.69
N GLU A 118 -13.54 6.11 -7.91
CA GLU A 118 -14.51 5.02 -8.01
C GLU A 118 -15.94 5.54 -7.80
N GLU A 119 -16.15 6.37 -6.78
CA GLU A 119 -17.45 6.97 -6.48
C GLU A 119 -17.91 7.97 -7.54
N LYS A 120 -17.00 8.81 -8.03
CA LYS A 120 -17.27 9.74 -9.14
C LYS A 120 -17.69 9.01 -10.41
N ASN A 121 -17.05 7.88 -10.72
CA ASN A 121 -17.29 7.12 -11.96
C ASN A 121 -18.44 6.11 -11.85
N SER A 122 -18.90 5.78 -10.64
CA SER A 122 -20.01 4.86 -10.45
C SER A 122 -21.30 5.41 -11.10
N SER A 123 -21.84 4.65 -12.05
CA SER A 123 -23.03 5.01 -12.83
C SER A 123 -24.30 4.83 -11.99
N GLY A 124 -25.15 5.87 -11.89
CA GLY A 124 -26.55 5.68 -11.45
C GLY A 124 -27.15 6.55 -10.34
N LYS A 125 -26.57 7.70 -9.95
CA LYS A 125 -27.28 8.64 -9.06
C LYS A 125 -27.10 10.08 -9.54
N ARG A 126 -28.21 10.78 -9.82
CA ARG A 126 -28.24 12.16 -10.34
C ARG A 126 -27.81 13.22 -9.32
N ASP A 127 -27.70 12.86 -8.03
CA ASP A 127 -27.30 13.76 -6.93
C ASP A 127 -26.17 13.13 -6.09
N LYS A 128 -24.95 13.11 -6.65
CA LYS A 128 -23.77 12.63 -5.95
C LYS A 128 -22.98 13.79 -5.37
N HIS A 129 -23.36 14.19 -4.16
CA HIS A 129 -22.56 15.10 -3.34
C HIS A 129 -21.57 14.31 -2.51
N PHE A 130 -20.29 14.63 -2.64
CA PHE A 130 -19.24 14.10 -1.79
C PHE A 130 -18.51 15.27 -1.19
N SER A 131 -18.26 15.22 0.11
CA SER A 131 -17.48 16.26 0.78
C SER A 131 -16.19 15.67 1.31
N ILE A 132 -15.14 16.48 1.23
CA ILE A 132 -13.85 16.20 1.84
C ILE A 132 -13.69 17.19 2.99
N ILE A 133 -13.29 16.66 4.14
CA ILE A 133 -12.81 17.46 5.26
C ILE A 133 -11.30 17.30 5.29
N PHE A 134 -10.56 18.40 5.21
CA PHE A 134 -9.12 18.43 5.42
C PHE A 134 -8.85 18.94 6.84
N ILE A 135 -8.03 18.24 7.61
CA ILE A 135 -7.78 18.49 9.03
C ILE A 135 -6.27 18.55 9.27
N ASP A 136 -5.81 19.56 10.00
CA ASP A 136 -4.43 19.73 10.44
C ASP A 136 -4.39 19.89 11.97
N ILE A 137 -3.37 19.28 12.60
CA ILE A 137 -3.15 19.38 14.05
C ILE A 137 -2.44 20.69 14.37
N ASN A 138 -3.09 21.52 15.18
CA ASN A 138 -2.53 22.80 15.55
C ASN A 138 -1.26 22.62 16.38
N HIS A 139 -0.21 23.34 15.98
CA HIS A 139 1.08 23.38 16.68
C HIS A 139 1.78 22.00 16.85
N PHE A 140 1.54 21.04 15.96
CA PHE A 140 2.12 19.69 16.08
C PHE A 140 3.65 19.65 16.21
N LYS A 141 4.38 20.58 15.58
CA LYS A 141 5.84 20.70 15.77
C LYS A 141 6.22 20.93 17.24
N GLN A 142 5.42 21.70 17.99
CA GLN A 142 5.65 21.93 19.42
C GLN A 142 5.39 20.66 20.23
N VAL A 143 4.31 19.93 19.91
CA VAL A 143 4.01 18.61 20.50
C VAL A 143 5.19 17.66 20.30
N ASN A 144 5.72 17.57 19.07
CA ASN A 144 6.87 16.74 18.76
C ASN A 144 8.16 17.16 19.51
N ASN A 145 8.34 18.47 19.74
CA ASN A 145 9.47 18.96 20.53
C ASN A 145 9.33 18.67 22.03
N GLN A 146 8.10 18.64 22.55
CA GLN A 146 7.81 18.44 23.97
C GLN A 146 7.76 16.95 24.36
N LEU A 147 7.12 16.12 23.54
CA LEU A 147 6.89 14.70 23.83
C LEU A 147 7.90 13.77 23.14
N GLY A 148 8.73 14.32 22.25
CA GLY A 148 9.56 13.53 21.34
C GLY A 148 8.74 12.83 20.26
N HIS A 149 9.42 12.11 19.38
CA HIS A 149 8.80 11.44 18.24
C HIS A 149 7.80 10.34 18.64
N GLU A 150 8.12 9.56 19.67
CA GLU A 150 7.22 8.50 20.14
C GLU A 150 5.92 9.08 20.73
N GLY A 151 5.99 10.11 21.57
CA GLY A 151 4.79 10.75 22.09
C GLY A 151 3.97 11.47 20.99
N ALA A 152 4.63 12.07 20.00
CA ALA A 152 3.93 12.63 18.84
C ALA A 152 3.21 11.54 18.01
N ASN A 153 3.82 10.36 17.90
CA ASN A 153 3.20 9.20 17.26
C ASN A 153 1.95 8.72 18.01
N GLU A 154 2.00 8.68 19.35
CA GLU A 154 0.83 8.36 20.18
C GLU A 154 -0.30 9.38 19.99
N VAL A 155 0.01 10.68 19.94
CA VAL A 155 -0.99 11.73 19.64
C VAL A 155 -1.64 11.50 18.27
N LEU A 156 -0.86 11.20 17.24
CA LEU A 156 -1.39 10.90 15.89
C LEU A 156 -2.31 9.68 15.90
N GLN A 157 -1.94 8.63 16.64
CA GLN A 157 -2.75 7.43 16.80
C GLN A 157 -4.07 7.71 17.52
N GLU A 158 -4.04 8.53 18.55
CA GLU A 158 -5.23 8.82 19.35
C GLU A 158 -6.20 9.77 18.62
N ILE A 159 -5.68 10.73 17.85
CA ILE A 159 -6.48 11.54 16.92
C ILE A 159 -7.13 10.64 15.88
N ALA A 160 -6.37 9.75 15.25
CA ALA A 160 -6.88 8.83 14.24
C ALA A 160 -8.06 7.99 14.77
N LYS A 161 -7.92 7.38 15.95
CA LYS A 161 -9.01 6.62 16.60
C LYS A 161 -10.22 7.53 16.88
N THR A 162 -9.97 8.74 17.35
CA THR A 162 -11.04 9.70 17.68
C THR A 162 -11.81 10.12 16.44
N LEU A 163 -11.12 10.41 15.33
CA LEU A 163 -11.75 10.72 14.03
C LEU A 163 -12.56 9.54 13.51
N GLN A 164 -12.01 8.32 13.54
CA GLN A 164 -12.71 7.11 13.09
C GLN A 164 -14.00 6.84 13.87
N LYS A 165 -14.01 7.10 15.19
CA LYS A 165 -15.22 7.00 16.05
C LYS A 165 -16.21 8.14 15.80
N SER A 166 -15.74 9.27 15.26
CA SER A 166 -16.54 10.47 15.03
C SER A 166 -17.23 10.49 13.68
N VAL A 167 -17.08 9.46 12.85
CA VAL A 167 -17.72 9.35 11.52
C VAL A 167 -18.55 8.08 11.42
N ARG A 168 -19.49 8.02 10.47
CA ARG A 168 -20.28 6.80 10.22
C ARG A 168 -19.45 5.79 9.42
N VAL A 169 -19.86 4.52 9.43
CA VAL A 169 -19.18 3.39 8.76
C VAL A 169 -18.92 3.62 7.26
N GLY A 170 -19.82 4.35 6.59
CA GLY A 170 -19.68 4.69 5.16
C GLY A 170 -18.57 5.71 4.87
N ASP A 171 -18.28 6.60 5.82
CA ASP A 171 -17.26 7.64 5.65
C ASP A 171 -15.85 7.05 5.86
N LYS A 172 -14.84 7.70 5.29
CA LYS A 172 -13.48 7.17 5.25
C LYS A 172 -12.50 8.20 5.78
N VAL A 173 -11.83 7.85 6.87
CA VAL A 173 -10.75 8.64 7.45
C VAL A 173 -9.43 8.15 6.89
N GLY A 174 -8.60 9.07 6.41
CA GLY A 174 -7.25 8.78 5.97
C GLY A 174 -6.24 9.81 6.45
N ARG A 175 -4.98 9.41 6.53
CA ARG A 175 -3.85 10.31 6.78
C ARG A 175 -3.34 10.85 5.44
N TYR A 176 -3.32 12.16 5.30
CA TYR A 176 -2.81 12.82 4.10
C TYR A 176 -1.27 12.77 4.07
N GLY A 177 -0.65 13.09 5.21
CA GLY A 177 0.79 13.08 5.43
C GLY A 177 1.12 13.85 6.70
N GLY A 178 2.25 13.55 7.37
CA GLY A 178 2.65 14.28 8.58
C GLY A 178 1.55 14.29 9.65
N ASP A 179 1.07 15.47 9.99
CA ASP A 179 0.02 15.79 10.95
C ASP A 179 -1.35 16.10 10.31
N GLU A 180 -1.50 15.80 9.02
CA GLU A 180 -2.70 16.11 8.25
C GLU A 180 -3.57 14.86 8.02
N PHE A 181 -4.87 15.03 8.20
CA PHE A 181 -5.90 14.01 8.00
C PHE A 181 -6.95 14.48 7.00
N ILE A 182 -7.58 13.51 6.34
CA ILE A 182 -8.70 13.71 5.43
C ILE A 182 -9.86 12.81 5.83
N ILE A 183 -11.06 13.33 5.71
CA ILE A 183 -12.29 12.55 5.80
C ILE A 183 -13.05 12.68 4.48
N LEU A 184 -13.31 11.56 3.81
CA LEU A 184 -14.20 11.48 2.65
C LEU A 184 -15.61 11.09 3.13
N LEU A 185 -16.57 11.99 2.90
CA LEU A 185 -17.97 11.82 3.24
C LEU A 185 -18.79 11.49 1.99
N HIS A 186 -19.56 10.41 2.06
CA HIS A 186 -20.41 9.96 0.96
C HIS A 186 -21.82 10.56 1.05
N HIS A 187 -22.39 11.12 -0.02
CA HIS A 187 -23.74 11.71 0.07
C HIS A 187 -23.84 12.78 1.17
N ALA A 188 -22.88 13.71 1.18
CA ALA A 188 -22.81 14.79 2.15
C ALA A 188 -22.77 16.14 1.44
N THR A 189 -23.55 17.09 1.94
CA THR A 189 -23.47 18.50 1.56
C THR A 189 -22.37 19.21 2.36
N GLU A 190 -22.06 20.46 2.00
CA GLU A 190 -21.15 21.31 2.77
C GLU A 190 -21.61 21.45 4.24
N ILE A 191 -22.92 21.60 4.47
CA ILE A 191 -23.50 21.71 5.82
C ILE A 191 -23.28 20.42 6.62
N ASP A 192 -23.52 19.25 6.00
CA ASP A 192 -23.29 17.96 6.66
C ASP A 192 -21.82 17.79 7.03
N ALA A 193 -20.92 18.19 6.12
CA ALA A 193 -19.49 18.10 6.33
C ALA A 193 -19.00 19.03 7.44
N GLU A 194 -19.53 20.25 7.53
CA GLU A 194 -19.26 21.18 8.64
C GLU A 194 -19.74 20.62 9.99
N LEU A 195 -20.91 19.97 10.03
CA LEU A 195 -21.40 19.30 11.24
C LEU A 195 -20.48 18.14 11.65
N VAL A 196 -19.99 17.35 10.69
CA VAL A 196 -19.04 16.27 10.96
C VAL A 196 -17.69 16.82 11.43
N LEU A 197 -17.17 17.88 10.81
CA LEU A 197 -15.94 18.56 11.23
C LEU A 197 -16.06 19.05 12.67
N ASN A 198 -17.15 19.74 13.00
CA ASN A 198 -17.41 20.21 14.37
C ASN A 198 -17.50 19.05 15.36
N ARG A 199 -18.18 17.96 15.00
CA ARG A 199 -18.25 16.74 15.84
C ARG A 199 -16.87 16.14 16.07
N CYS A 200 -16.03 16.07 15.04
CA CYS A 200 -14.66 15.55 15.13
C CYS A 200 -13.82 16.41 16.08
N ARG A 201 -13.82 17.73 15.90
CA ARG A 201 -13.11 18.67 16.78
C ARG A 201 -13.58 18.56 18.23
N GLN A 202 -14.89 18.54 18.47
CA GLN A 202 -15.45 18.38 19.81
C GLN A 202 -15.06 17.04 20.45
N SER A 203 -14.96 15.97 19.68
CA SER A 203 -14.52 14.67 20.18
C SER A 203 -13.04 14.65 20.53
N ILE A 204 -12.20 15.37 19.78
CA ILE A 204 -10.78 15.58 20.09
C ILE A 204 -10.62 16.37 21.39
N LEU A 205 -11.35 17.48 21.54
CA LEU A 205 -11.29 18.33 22.74
C LEU A 205 -11.79 17.63 24.01
N LYS A 206 -12.63 16.59 23.87
CA LYS A 206 -13.17 15.79 24.98
C LYS A 206 -12.39 14.51 25.26
N ASN A 207 -11.38 14.18 24.45
CA ASN A 207 -10.56 13.00 24.68
C ASN A 207 -9.52 13.33 25.75
N ASP A 208 -9.56 12.62 26.89
CA ASP A 208 -8.70 12.92 28.06
C ASP A 208 -7.20 12.99 27.72
N TYR A 209 -6.71 12.06 26.87
CA TYR A 209 -5.30 12.03 26.48
C TYR A 209 -4.94 13.21 25.58
N LEU A 210 -5.79 13.53 24.60
CA LEU A 210 -5.56 14.67 23.69
C LEU A 210 -5.69 16.01 24.42
N GLN A 211 -6.64 16.11 25.36
CA GLN A 211 -6.85 17.27 26.19
C GLN A 211 -5.66 17.52 27.13
N LEU A 212 -5.09 16.46 27.73
CA LEU A 212 -3.89 16.56 28.57
C LEU A 212 -2.72 17.24 27.86
N HIS A 213 -2.62 17.03 26.54
CA HIS A 213 -1.59 17.62 25.69
C HIS A 213 -2.04 18.89 24.95
N ASN A 214 -3.19 19.46 25.32
CA ASN A 214 -3.78 20.67 24.72
C ASN A 214 -3.89 20.58 23.18
N ILE A 215 -4.26 19.40 22.68
CA ILE A 215 -4.41 19.16 21.25
C ILE A 215 -5.72 19.76 20.74
N ASP A 216 -5.62 20.60 19.72
CA ASP A 216 -6.75 21.09 18.93
C ASP A 216 -6.44 20.91 17.44
N VAL A 217 -7.47 20.95 16.60
CA VAL A 217 -7.35 20.80 15.15
C VAL A 217 -8.06 21.93 14.43
N SER A 218 -7.50 22.32 13.29
CA SER A 218 -8.18 23.17 12.33
C SER A 218 -8.59 22.33 11.14
N GLY A 219 -9.76 22.61 10.59
CA GLY A 219 -10.26 21.89 9.43
C GLY A 219 -11.00 22.79 8.46
N GLY A 220 -11.08 22.33 7.21
CA GLY A 220 -11.79 22.99 6.12
C GLY A 220 -12.49 21.96 5.24
N VAL A 221 -13.66 22.35 4.71
CA VAL A 221 -14.54 21.49 3.92
C VAL A 221 -14.42 21.84 2.43
N ALA A 222 -14.56 20.87 1.54
CA ALA A 222 -14.85 21.09 0.12
C ALA A 222 -15.81 20.03 -0.42
N THR A 223 -16.77 20.44 -1.26
CA THR A 223 -17.86 19.59 -1.73
C THR A 223 -17.88 19.47 -3.25
N TYR A 224 -17.82 18.24 -3.75
CA TYR A 224 -18.05 17.91 -5.15
C TYR A 224 -19.55 18.00 -5.51
N PRO A 225 -19.92 18.54 -6.68
CA PRO A 225 -19.06 19.12 -7.71
C PRO A 225 -18.85 20.64 -7.59
N TYR A 226 -19.35 21.28 -6.52
CA TYR A 226 -19.42 22.73 -6.38
C TYR A 226 -18.05 23.40 -6.20
N ASP A 227 -17.22 22.84 -5.31
CA ASP A 227 -15.87 23.35 -5.02
C ASP A 227 -14.79 22.81 -5.97
N GLY A 228 -15.21 22.00 -6.95
CA GLY A 228 -14.30 21.36 -7.89
C GLY A 228 -14.82 20.05 -8.48
N LYS A 229 -14.29 19.69 -9.66
CA LYS A 229 -14.62 18.43 -10.35
C LYS A 229 -13.54 17.35 -10.23
N THR A 230 -12.40 17.67 -9.63
CA THR A 230 -11.30 16.72 -9.37
C THR A 230 -10.94 16.73 -7.89
N ILE A 231 -10.32 15.66 -7.41
CA ILE A 231 -9.94 15.57 -6.00
C ILE A 231 -8.90 16.61 -5.62
N GLU A 232 -8.01 16.96 -6.55
CA GLU A 232 -7.00 18.00 -6.38
C GLU A 232 -7.65 19.38 -6.18
N SER A 233 -8.72 19.69 -6.94
CA SER A 233 -9.47 20.94 -6.74
C SER A 233 -10.16 20.99 -5.37
N LEU A 234 -10.69 19.86 -4.90
CA LEU A 234 -11.31 19.78 -3.57
C LEU A 234 -10.28 19.93 -2.45
N TYR A 235 -9.13 19.26 -2.55
CA TYR A 235 -8.04 19.43 -1.58
C TYR A 235 -7.58 20.88 -1.51
N LYS A 236 -7.39 21.54 -2.65
CA LYS A 236 -6.98 22.95 -2.68
C LYS A 236 -8.00 23.86 -2.00
N THR A 237 -9.30 23.63 -2.24
CA THR A 237 -10.36 24.43 -1.62
C THR A 237 -10.47 24.16 -0.10
N ALA A 238 -10.40 22.89 0.30
CA ALA A 238 -10.47 22.49 1.71
C ALA A 238 -9.27 23.01 2.51
N ASP A 239 -8.05 22.89 1.96
CA ASP A 239 -6.82 23.42 2.56
C ASP A 239 -6.89 24.95 2.74
N LYS A 240 -7.39 25.67 1.73
CA LYS A 240 -7.58 27.12 1.83
C LYS A 240 -8.54 27.49 2.98
N ARG A 241 -9.70 26.84 3.06
CA ARG A 241 -10.70 27.07 4.12
C ARG A 241 -10.17 26.68 5.50
N MET A 242 -9.40 25.58 5.59
CA MET A 242 -8.72 25.17 6.81
C MET A 242 -7.74 26.23 7.28
N TYR A 243 -6.94 26.78 6.36
CA TYR A 243 -5.96 27.82 6.68
C TYR A 243 -6.64 29.12 7.15
N GLU A 244 -7.79 29.49 6.57
CA GLU A 244 -8.63 30.61 7.02
C GLU A 244 -9.12 30.37 8.47
N HIS A 245 -9.68 29.19 8.76
CA HIS A 245 -10.11 28.80 10.11
C HIS A 245 -8.94 28.79 11.12
N LYS A 246 -7.75 28.31 10.71
CA LYS A 246 -6.54 28.31 11.54
C LYS A 246 -6.08 29.72 11.89
N LYS A 247 -6.29 30.71 11.01
CA LYS A 247 -6.00 32.12 11.29
C LYS A 247 -6.97 32.73 12.29
N GLU A 248 -8.27 32.47 12.12
CA GLU A 248 -9.30 32.97 13.04
C GLU A 248 -9.10 32.43 14.47
N THR A 249 -8.77 31.15 14.58
CA THR A 249 -8.50 30.50 15.87
C THR A 249 -7.25 31.06 16.55
N LYS A 250 -6.23 31.47 15.77
CA LYS A 250 -5.05 32.17 16.29
C LYS A 250 -5.31 33.64 16.65
N GLY A 251 -6.19 34.32 15.92
CA GLY A 251 -6.57 35.71 16.18
C GLY A 251 -7.39 35.89 17.46
N ASN A 252 -8.13 34.85 17.87
CA ASN A 252 -8.91 34.83 19.12
C ASN A 252 -8.10 34.38 20.35
N ALA A 253 -6.81 34.12 20.21
CA ALA A 253 -5.91 33.69 21.30
C ALA A 253 -5.03 34.84 21.85
N ILE A 254 -5.48 36.10 21.71
CA ILE A 254 -4.80 37.30 22.23
C ILE A 254 -5.69 37.96 23.28
#